data_AF-A0A3D3MND4-F1
#
_entry.id   AF-A0A3D3MND4-F1
#
_cell.length_a   1.000
_cell.length_b   1.000
_cell.length_c   1.000
_cell.angle_alpha   90.00
_cell.angle_beta   90.00
_cell.angle_gamma   90.00
#
_symmetry.space_group_name_H-M   'P 1'
#
loop_
_entity.id
_entity.type
_entity.pdbx_description
1 polymer ?
#
loop_
_entity_poly.entity_id
_entity_poly.type
_entity_poly.pdbx_seq_one_letter_code
_entity_poly.pdbx_strand_id
1 'polypeptide(L)'
;MGGLSSLFGNKSNADREDTSQVVSLQDVVDALEERVSTLEKRIGELEQAIVTSAAQGKPGETLTEKEDLDVERNSWEGESDQAGLMKEDHLSTQEVFPFLDDVPDTHRSRQSIYLAAPHPDGSFAKYSTEEQVGKSIYQLTTEDGINGSFIMLDSREAIGTAMISVSQFIKPVCKVMGPSHSNPSHILTLEEGMATKVGNVWKVTRKAVIRFE
;
A
#
# COMPACT_ATOMS: atom_id res chain seq x y z
N MET A 1 -46.10 12.67 -67.31
CA MET A 1 -45.78 13.91 -66.56
C MET A 1 -44.58 13.56 -65.69
N GLY A 2 -43.34 13.81 -66.15
CA GLY A 2 -42.62 15.09 -66.01
C GLY A 2 -41.84 15.05 -64.68
N GLY A 3 -40.56 15.35 -64.55
CA GLY A 3 -39.50 15.71 -65.48
C GLY A 3 -38.19 15.83 -64.69
N LEU A 4 -37.10 15.45 -65.34
CA LEU A 4 -35.71 15.97 -65.31
C LEU A 4 -35.26 16.94 -64.19
N SER A 5 -34.15 16.58 -63.53
CA SER A 5 -33.03 17.46 -63.07
C SER A 5 -31.88 16.54 -62.65
N SER A 6 -30.90 16.20 -63.49
CA SER A 6 -29.77 16.98 -64.05
C SER A 6 -28.77 17.52 -63.02
N LEU A 7 -27.49 17.21 -63.31
CA LEU A 7 -26.26 17.93 -62.94
C LEU A 7 -25.74 17.77 -61.50
N PHE A 8 -24.70 16.95 -61.32
CA PHE A 8 -23.33 17.44 -61.13
C PHE A 8 -22.33 16.30 -61.34
N GLY A 9 -21.51 16.45 -62.38
CA GLY A 9 -20.32 15.64 -62.57
C GLY A 9 -19.11 16.29 -61.91
N ASN A 10 -18.07 15.46 -61.81
CA ASN A 10 -16.64 15.76 -61.65
C ASN A 10 -16.03 15.94 -60.25
N LYS A 11 -15.24 14.90 -59.90
CA LYS A 11 -13.78 14.95 -59.74
C LYS A 11 -13.22 15.78 -58.57
N SER A 12 -12.76 15.09 -57.53
CA SER A 12 -11.31 14.86 -57.30
C SER A 12 -11.04 14.35 -55.88
N ASN A 13 -10.40 13.18 -55.82
CA ASN A 13 -9.17 12.95 -55.05
C ASN A 13 -9.17 13.31 -53.54
N ALA A 14 -9.31 12.28 -52.70
CA ALA A 14 -8.57 12.16 -51.46
C ALA A 14 -8.57 10.68 -51.03
N ASP A 15 -7.83 9.87 -51.78
CA ASP A 15 -7.24 8.66 -51.22
C ASP A 15 -6.40 9.08 -50.01
N ARG A 16 -6.98 8.94 -48.83
CA ARG A 16 -6.24 8.86 -47.59
C ARG A 16 -6.53 7.46 -47.05
N GLU A 17 -5.79 6.48 -47.58
CA GLU A 17 -5.54 5.23 -46.88
C GLU A 17 -4.89 5.59 -45.54
N ASP A 18 -5.72 5.82 -44.53
CA ASP A 18 -5.33 5.70 -43.14
C ASP A 18 -5.09 4.21 -42.92
N THR A 19 -3.85 3.79 -43.17
CA THR A 19 -3.28 2.52 -42.74
C THR A 19 -3.13 2.55 -41.22
N SER A 20 -4.25 2.76 -40.51
CA SER A 20 -4.36 2.33 -39.13
C SER A 20 -4.27 0.82 -39.16
N GLN A 21 -3.13 0.31 -38.69
CA GLN A 21 -2.92 -1.08 -38.34
C GLN A 21 -4.07 -1.52 -37.44
N VAL A 22 -5.14 -2.05 -38.04
CA VAL A 22 -6.06 -2.95 -37.38
C VAL A 22 -5.27 -4.24 -37.17
N VAL A 23 -4.44 -4.24 -36.13
CA VAL A 23 -3.91 -5.46 -35.55
C VAL A 23 -5.15 -6.25 -35.16
N SER A 24 -5.36 -7.40 -35.81
CA SER A 24 -6.55 -8.18 -35.52
C SER A 24 -6.47 -8.63 -34.07
N LEU A 25 -7.62 -8.75 -33.40
CA LEU A 25 -7.65 -9.29 -32.03
C LEU A 25 -7.00 -10.67 -31.97
N GLN A 26 -6.99 -11.41 -33.09
CA GLN A 26 -6.30 -12.69 -33.21
C GLN A 26 -4.77 -12.52 -33.10
N ASP A 27 -4.17 -11.56 -33.81
CA ASP A 27 -2.72 -11.31 -33.73
C ASP A 27 -2.29 -10.90 -32.31
N VAL A 28 -3.15 -10.17 -31.58
CA VAL A 28 -2.89 -9.81 -30.17
C VAL A 28 -2.97 -11.03 -29.27
N VAL A 29 -3.93 -11.94 -29.50
CA VAL A 29 -4.05 -13.19 -28.75
C VAL A 29 -2.83 -14.07 -28.99
N ASP A 30 -2.43 -14.25 -30.25
CA ASP A 30 -1.26 -15.06 -30.61
C ASP A 30 0.02 -14.49 -29.96
N ALA A 31 0.20 -13.16 -29.99
CA ALA A 31 1.33 -12.49 -29.34
C ALA A 31 1.30 -12.62 -27.80
N LEU A 32 0.10 -12.65 -27.20
CA LEU A 32 -0.05 -12.87 -25.76
C LEU A 32 0.27 -14.32 -25.38
N GLU A 33 -0.17 -15.29 -26.17
CA GLU A 33 0.13 -16.72 -25.96
C GLU A 33 1.64 -16.98 -26.02
N GLU A 34 2.35 -16.39 -26.99
CA GLU A 34 3.81 -16.50 -27.10
C GLU A 34 4.52 -15.90 -25.88
N ARG A 35 4.05 -14.73 -25.40
CA ARG A 35 4.60 -14.09 -24.20
C ARG A 35 4.35 -14.91 -22.94
N VAL A 36 3.17 -15.53 -22.81
CA VAL A 36 2.84 -16.42 -21.69
C VAL A 36 3.76 -17.63 -21.70
N SER A 37 3.90 -18.31 -22.84
CA SER A 37 4.82 -19.46 -22.99
C SER A 37 6.26 -19.11 -22.61
N THR A 38 6.74 -17.93 -23.02
CA THR A 38 8.08 -17.45 -22.65
C THR A 38 8.21 -17.22 -21.14
N LEU A 39 7.19 -16.66 -20.50
CA LEU A 39 7.19 -16.41 -19.06
C LEU A 39 7.12 -17.71 -18.26
N GLU A 40 6.28 -18.67 -18.66
CA GLU A 40 6.18 -19.99 -18.03
C GLU A 40 7.52 -20.73 -18.05
N LYS A 41 8.23 -20.69 -19.19
CA LYS A 41 9.58 -21.28 -19.29
C LYS A 41 10.57 -20.62 -18.31
N ARG A 42 10.59 -19.28 -18.25
CA ARG A 42 11.47 -18.54 -17.34
C ARG A 42 11.15 -18.82 -15.87
N ILE A 43 9.88 -18.98 -15.52
CA ILE A 43 9.45 -19.34 -14.17
C ILE A 43 9.98 -20.74 -13.82
N GLY A 44 9.83 -21.73 -14.70
CA GLY A 44 10.36 -23.07 -14.47
C GLY A 44 11.88 -23.10 -14.29
N GLU A 45 12.62 -22.30 -15.06
CA GLU A 45 14.08 -22.14 -14.90
C GLU A 45 14.45 -21.49 -13.55
N LEU A 46 13.72 -20.45 -13.13
CA LEU A 46 13.93 -19.79 -11.83
C LEU A 46 13.58 -20.70 -10.65
N GLU A 47 12.48 -21.46 -10.73
CA GLU A 47 12.10 -22.43 -9.70
C GLU A 47 13.16 -23.53 -9.55
N GLN A 48 13.69 -24.05 -10.65
CA GLN A 48 14.80 -25.01 -10.62
C GLN A 48 16.07 -24.41 -10.01
N ALA A 49 16.39 -23.15 -10.31
CA ALA A 49 17.53 -22.45 -9.71
C ALA A 49 17.36 -22.25 -8.20
N ILE A 50 16.14 -21.95 -7.73
CA ILE A 50 15.83 -21.84 -6.30
C ILE A 50 15.97 -23.20 -5.61
N VAL A 51 15.44 -24.27 -6.21
CA VAL A 51 15.59 -25.63 -5.64
C VAL A 51 17.05 -26.08 -5.61
N THR A 52 17.82 -25.77 -6.65
CA THR A 52 19.25 -26.13 -6.74
C THR A 52 20.08 -25.33 -5.73
N SER A 53 19.80 -24.03 -5.56
CA SER A 53 20.46 -23.19 -4.56
C SER A 53 20.06 -23.56 -3.13
N ALA A 54 18.81 -23.97 -2.88
CA ALA A 54 18.38 -24.52 -1.61
C ALA A 54 19.07 -25.86 -1.29
N ALA A 55 19.37 -26.68 -2.29
CA ALA A 55 20.13 -27.93 -2.12
C ALA A 55 21.63 -27.71 -1.88
N GLN A 56 22.18 -26.53 -2.23
CA GLN A 56 23.58 -26.17 -2.00
C GLN A 56 23.80 -25.35 -0.70
N GLY A 57 22.72 -24.97 0.00
CA GLY A 57 22.78 -24.41 1.35
C GLY A 57 23.01 -25.50 2.39
N LYS A 58 24.21 -25.56 2.96
CA LYS A 58 24.52 -26.37 4.15
C LYS A 58 23.50 -26.08 5.28
N PRO A 59 23.04 -27.09 6.03
CA PRO A 59 22.18 -26.89 7.18
C PRO A 59 23.04 -26.35 8.33
N GLY A 60 22.93 -25.05 8.61
CA GLY A 60 23.59 -24.38 9.73
C GLY A 60 22.56 -23.93 10.75
N GLU A 61 22.44 -24.72 11.81
CA GLU A 61 21.94 -24.38 13.16
C GLU A 61 20.49 -23.92 13.33
N THR A 62 19.66 -24.93 13.59
CA THR A 62 18.58 -24.90 14.58
C THR A 62 19.19 -24.66 15.98
N LEU A 63 18.76 -23.62 16.70
CA LEU A 63 18.85 -23.58 18.16
C LEU A 63 17.53 -23.02 18.73
N THR A 64 16.68 -23.96 19.10
CA THR A 64 15.79 -23.86 20.24
C THR A 64 16.62 -23.76 21.51
N GLU A 65 16.46 -22.72 22.33
CA GLU A 65 16.57 -22.84 23.78
C GLU A 65 15.88 -21.67 24.49
N LYS A 66 15.20 -22.03 25.59
CA LYS A 66 14.54 -21.18 26.57
C LYS A 66 15.58 -20.70 27.61
N GLU A 67 15.11 -19.93 28.59
CA GLU A 67 15.77 -19.54 29.87
C GLU A 67 16.67 -18.28 29.72
N ASP A 68 16.75 -17.31 30.64
CA ASP A 68 16.04 -16.96 31.87
C ASP A 68 16.42 -15.50 32.23
N LEU A 69 15.85 -14.98 33.32
CA LEU A 69 15.92 -13.61 33.85
C LEU A 69 17.30 -13.13 34.39
N ASP A 70 17.30 -11.85 34.80
CA ASP A 70 18.22 -11.09 35.70
C ASP A 70 19.23 -10.15 35.00
N VAL A 71 19.06 -8.82 35.04
CA VAL A 71 19.24 -7.85 36.15
C VAL A 71 20.67 -7.81 36.70
N GLU A 72 21.43 -6.77 36.33
CA GLU A 72 22.26 -5.89 37.18
C GLU A 72 23.12 -4.99 36.25
N ARG A 73 23.02 -3.66 36.30
CA ARG A 73 23.48 -2.70 37.35
C ARG A 73 24.93 -2.24 37.11
N ASN A 74 25.09 -0.90 37.19
CA ASN A 74 26.31 -0.10 37.36
C ASN A 74 27.16 0.14 36.10
N SER A 75 27.79 1.29 35.88
CA SER A 75 27.97 2.58 36.59
C SER A 75 28.84 3.46 35.64
N TRP A 76 28.80 4.79 35.73
CA TRP A 76 29.95 5.72 35.96
C TRP A 76 29.66 6.95 35.05
N GLU A 77 29.13 8.08 35.55
CA GLU A 77 29.78 9.26 36.18
C GLU A 77 30.64 10.16 35.27
N GLY A 78 30.44 11.48 35.44
CA GLY A 78 31.18 12.60 34.82
C GLY A 78 30.22 13.70 34.32
N GLU A 79 29.68 14.63 35.14
CA GLU A 79 30.30 15.92 35.58
C GLU A 79 30.78 16.79 34.38
N SER A 80 30.41 18.06 34.17
CA SER A 80 30.20 19.18 35.10
C SER A 80 29.49 20.39 34.42
N ASP A 81 28.82 21.23 35.25
CA ASP A 81 28.75 22.72 35.24
C ASP A 81 28.19 23.49 34.00
N GLN A 82 27.42 24.60 34.06
CA GLN A 82 26.87 25.47 35.11
C GLN A 82 26.03 26.59 34.43
N ALA A 83 24.99 27.11 35.13
CA ALA A 83 24.23 28.36 34.93
C ALA A 83 23.35 28.53 33.66
N GLY A 84 22.16 29.17 33.67
CA GLY A 84 21.40 29.87 34.69
C GLY A 84 20.10 30.47 34.08
N LEU A 85 19.00 30.32 34.81
CA LEU A 85 17.96 31.31 35.14
C LEU A 85 17.35 32.29 34.08
N MET A 86 16.06 32.04 33.78
CA MET A 86 14.89 32.98 33.69
C MET A 86 14.57 33.89 32.48
N LYS A 87 13.35 33.64 31.96
CA LYS A 87 12.20 34.55 31.70
C LYS A 87 11.95 35.19 30.31
N GLU A 88 10.80 34.77 29.76
CA GLU A 88 9.62 35.52 29.27
C GLU A 88 9.69 36.49 28.06
N ASP A 89 8.70 36.26 27.19
CA ASP A 89 8.02 37.15 26.23
C ASP A 89 8.78 37.80 25.07
N HIS A 90 8.44 37.36 23.84
CA HIS A 90 7.83 38.22 22.82
C HIS A 90 7.36 37.43 21.59
N LEU A 91 6.11 37.70 21.21
CA LEU A 91 5.50 37.37 19.93
C LEU A 91 6.10 38.26 18.82
N SER A 92 6.44 37.70 17.65
CA SER A 92 6.01 38.14 16.30
C SER A 92 7.01 37.76 15.17
N THR A 93 6.44 37.28 14.06
CA THR A 93 6.88 37.50 12.66
C THR A 93 8.06 36.68 12.10
N GLN A 94 7.65 35.69 11.29
CA GLN A 94 8.05 35.50 9.89
C GLN A 94 9.37 34.79 9.56
N GLU A 95 9.20 33.54 9.13
CA GLU A 95 9.85 32.85 8.01
C GLU A 95 11.35 33.08 7.80
N VAL A 96 12.16 32.19 8.41
CA VAL A 96 13.37 31.66 7.77
C VAL A 96 13.52 30.21 8.23
N PHE A 97 13.49 29.27 7.31
CA PHE A 97 13.96 27.90 7.53
C PHE A 97 15.48 27.91 7.78
N PRO A 98 15.96 27.26 8.84
CA PRO A 98 17.16 26.45 8.67
C PRO A 98 17.01 25.08 9.34
N PHE A 99 17.14 24.06 8.50
CA PHE A 99 17.98 22.87 8.70
C PHE A 99 18.28 22.38 10.14
N LEU A 100 17.98 21.07 10.29
CA LEU A 100 18.58 20.06 11.17
C LEU A 100 17.86 19.77 12.49
N ASP A 101 16.98 18.77 12.42
CA ASP A 101 17.05 17.62 13.32
C ASP A 101 16.99 16.35 12.46
N ASP A 102 18.10 16.08 11.74
CA ASP A 102 18.41 14.73 11.28
C ASP A 102 18.90 13.98 12.52
N VAL A 103 17.94 13.47 13.30
CA VAL A 103 18.23 12.45 14.29
C VAL A 103 18.43 11.17 13.48
N PRO A 104 19.63 10.56 13.46
CA PRO A 104 19.81 9.24 12.89
C PRO A 104 19.21 8.24 13.89
N ASP A 105 17.89 8.25 13.98
CA ASP A 105 17.17 7.24 14.73
C ASP A 105 17.42 5.92 14.00
N THR A 106 17.67 4.89 14.80
CA THR A 106 18.22 3.62 14.36
C THR A 106 17.12 2.83 13.68
N HIS A 107 16.70 3.27 12.49
CA HIS A 107 15.57 2.72 11.74
C HIS A 107 15.96 1.35 11.18
N ARG A 108 15.63 0.30 11.92
CA ARG A 108 14.97 -0.84 11.29
C ARG A 108 13.82 -0.24 10.47
N SER A 109 13.95 -0.25 9.15
CA SER A 109 13.19 0.57 8.22
C SER A 109 11.70 0.22 8.25
N ARG A 110 10.96 0.79 9.20
CA ARG A 110 9.50 0.76 9.24
C ARG A 110 8.96 1.42 8.00
N GLN A 111 8.37 0.63 7.11
CA GLN A 111 7.75 1.10 5.90
C GLN A 111 6.25 1.27 6.15
N SER A 112 5.75 2.49 5.92
CA SER A 112 4.32 2.77 5.92
C SER A 112 3.79 2.72 4.49
N ILE A 113 2.70 1.98 4.29
CA ILE A 113 2.08 1.74 3.00
C ILE A 113 0.59 2.01 3.15
N TYR A 114 0.00 2.70 2.19
CA TYR A 114 -1.43 2.98 2.17
C TYR A 114 -2.16 1.94 1.33
N LEU A 115 -3.20 1.34 1.92
CA LEU A 115 -3.99 0.29 1.30
C LEU A 115 -5.35 0.85 0.87
N ALA A 116 -5.79 0.41 -0.31
CA ALA A 116 -7.14 0.72 -0.78
C ALA A 116 -8.20 -0.14 -0.09
N ALA A 117 -9.44 -0.06 -0.57
CA ALA A 117 -10.51 -0.96 -0.17
C ALA A 117 -10.10 -2.44 -0.30
N PRO A 118 -10.35 -3.27 0.72
CA PRO A 118 -10.10 -4.70 0.64
C PRO A 118 -11.09 -5.35 -0.33
N HIS A 119 -10.70 -6.50 -0.86
CA HIS A 119 -11.63 -7.43 -1.47
C HIS A 119 -12.55 -8.06 -0.41
N PRO A 120 -13.72 -8.59 -0.81
CA PRO A 120 -14.63 -9.28 0.11
C PRO A 120 -14.00 -10.48 0.82
N ASP A 121 -12.90 -11.03 0.29
CA ASP A 121 -12.09 -12.08 0.91
C ASP A 121 -11.14 -11.57 2.02
N GLY A 122 -11.14 -10.26 2.31
CA GLY A 122 -10.26 -9.65 3.32
C GLY A 122 -8.81 -9.50 2.85
N SER A 123 -8.61 -9.32 1.54
CA SER A 123 -7.29 -9.18 0.92
C SER A 123 -7.15 -7.83 0.19
N PHE A 124 -5.98 -7.19 0.28
CA PHE A 124 -5.70 -5.90 -0.34
C PHE A 124 -4.81 -6.09 -1.57
N ALA A 125 -5.39 -5.95 -2.75
CA ALA A 125 -4.67 -6.06 -4.02
C ALA A 125 -4.01 -4.75 -4.45
N LYS A 126 -4.49 -3.61 -3.94
CA LYS A 126 -4.01 -2.27 -4.30
C LYS A 126 -3.40 -1.59 -3.08
N TYR A 127 -2.15 -1.17 -3.23
CA TYR A 127 -1.41 -0.44 -2.22
C TYR A 127 -0.51 0.62 -2.86
N SER A 128 -0.15 1.64 -2.11
CA SER A 128 0.68 2.75 -2.57
C SER A 128 1.56 3.24 -1.43
N THR A 129 2.75 3.75 -1.74
CA THR A 129 3.65 4.36 -0.74
C THR A 129 3.17 5.75 -0.31
N GLU A 130 2.32 6.37 -1.12
CA GLU A 130 1.73 7.68 -0.85
C GLU A 130 0.23 7.54 -0.56
N GLU A 131 -0.27 8.42 0.30
CA GLU A 131 -1.69 8.49 0.61
C GLU A 131 -2.46 8.98 -0.62
N GLN A 132 -3.42 8.18 -1.07
CA GLN A 132 -4.29 8.53 -2.18
C GLN A 132 -5.64 8.95 -1.61
N VAL A 133 -5.87 10.25 -1.49
CA VAL A 133 -7.10 10.82 -0.93
C VAL A 133 -8.33 10.22 -1.64
N GLY A 134 -9.26 9.67 -0.85
CA GLY A 134 -10.48 9.02 -1.32
C GLY A 134 -10.31 7.61 -1.91
N LYS A 135 -9.07 7.11 -2.07
CA LYS A 135 -8.77 5.74 -2.53
C LYS A 135 -8.13 4.88 -1.47
N SER A 136 -7.24 5.47 -0.66
CA SER A 136 -6.61 4.85 0.50
C SER A 136 -7.56 4.92 1.68
N ILE A 137 -7.82 3.77 2.31
CA ILE A 137 -8.70 3.66 3.48
C ILE A 137 -7.92 3.22 4.72
N TYR A 138 -6.85 2.45 4.51
CA TYR A 138 -6.04 1.90 5.59
C TYR A 138 -4.58 2.29 5.41
N GLN A 139 -3.86 2.35 6.52
CA GLN A 139 -2.41 2.48 6.57
C GLN A 139 -1.85 1.21 7.20
N LEU A 140 -0.86 0.61 6.55
CA LEU A 140 -0.13 -0.56 7.01
C LEU A 140 1.31 -0.17 7.31
N THR A 141 1.78 -0.55 8.48
CA THR A 141 3.17 -0.38 8.91
C THR A 141 3.81 -1.76 8.99
N THR A 142 4.91 -1.94 8.26
CA THR A 142 5.66 -3.20 8.22
C THR A 142 7.15 -2.95 8.47
N GLU A 143 7.77 -3.82 9.24
CA GLU A 143 9.23 -3.81 9.49
C GLU A 143 9.96 -4.79 8.57
N ASP A 144 9.34 -5.93 8.29
CA ASP A 144 9.97 -7.04 7.56
C ASP A 144 9.49 -7.15 6.09
N GLY A 145 8.53 -6.31 5.67
CA GLY A 145 7.91 -6.36 4.34
C GLY A 145 7.00 -7.57 4.10
N ILE A 146 6.87 -8.46 5.09
CA ILE A 146 6.07 -9.68 5.05
C ILE A 146 4.86 -9.57 5.98
N ASN A 147 5.07 -9.14 7.23
CA ASN A 147 3.99 -8.93 8.19
C ASN A 147 3.90 -7.44 8.52
N GLY A 148 2.68 -6.92 8.61
CA GLY A 148 2.44 -5.55 9.00
C GLY A 148 1.20 -5.43 9.87
N SER A 149 1.21 -4.47 10.77
CA SER A 149 -0.01 -4.02 11.42
C SER A 149 -0.68 -2.96 10.55
N PHE A 150 -2.00 -2.90 10.56
CA PHE A 150 -2.75 -1.90 9.83
C PHE A 150 -3.82 -1.23 10.68
N ILE A 151 -4.06 0.04 10.38
CA ILE A 151 -5.06 0.90 11.00
C ILE A 151 -5.93 1.53 9.92
N MET A 152 -7.16 1.91 10.26
CA MET A 152 -8.00 2.72 9.38
C MET A 152 -7.59 4.19 9.50
N LEU A 153 -7.54 4.89 8.36
CA LEU A 153 -7.28 6.33 8.34
C LEU A 153 -8.48 7.10 8.93
N ASP A 154 -8.20 8.05 9.82
CA ASP A 154 -9.19 8.98 10.41
C ASP A 154 -9.47 10.20 9.51
N SER A 155 -9.06 10.16 8.25
CA SER A 155 -9.34 11.25 7.32
C SER A 155 -10.79 11.15 6.82
N ARG A 156 -11.48 12.30 6.73
CA ARG A 156 -12.87 12.37 6.24
C ARG A 156 -13.05 11.67 4.90
N GLU A 157 -12.06 11.77 4.01
CA GLU A 157 -12.09 11.17 2.68
C GLU A 157 -11.98 9.63 2.76
N ALA A 158 -11.12 9.10 3.63
CA ALA A 158 -11.02 7.66 3.87
C ALA A 158 -12.28 7.10 4.53
N ILE A 159 -12.79 7.77 5.55
CA ILE A 159 -14.04 7.41 6.24
C ILE A 159 -15.20 7.47 5.25
N GLY A 160 -15.31 8.54 4.44
CA GLY A 160 -16.32 8.69 3.41
C GLY A 160 -16.32 7.52 2.44
N THR A 161 -15.14 7.16 1.90
CA THR A 161 -15.01 6.00 1.01
C THR A 161 -15.37 4.69 1.72
N ALA A 162 -14.93 4.49 2.96
CA ALA A 162 -15.25 3.28 3.73
C ALA A 162 -16.76 3.14 4.01
N MET A 163 -17.44 4.28 4.25
CA MET A 163 -18.87 4.34 4.54
C MET A 163 -19.75 4.15 3.32
N ILE A 164 -19.24 4.31 2.08
CA ILE A 164 -19.97 3.95 0.85
C ILE A 164 -20.48 2.50 0.96
N SER A 165 -19.67 1.59 1.51
CA SER A 165 -20.04 0.20 1.68
C SER A 165 -19.30 -0.43 2.86
N VAL A 166 -19.80 -0.20 4.08
CA VAL A 166 -19.25 -0.79 5.33
C VAL A 166 -19.15 -2.31 5.23
N SER A 167 -20.12 -2.96 4.58
CA SER A 167 -20.12 -4.42 4.46
C SER A 167 -19.03 -4.96 3.54
N GLN A 168 -18.56 -4.18 2.56
CA GLN A 168 -17.51 -4.60 1.62
C GLN A 168 -16.14 -4.05 1.99
N PHE A 169 -16.06 -2.88 2.59
CA PHE A 169 -14.78 -2.22 2.86
C PHE A 169 -14.31 -2.37 4.30
N ILE A 170 -15.23 -2.63 5.23
CA ILE A 170 -14.94 -2.64 6.68
C ILE A 170 -15.11 -4.04 7.25
N LYS A 171 -16.29 -4.67 7.14
CA LYS A 171 -16.57 -6.00 7.72
C LYS A 171 -15.57 -7.12 7.34
N PRO A 172 -14.96 -7.14 6.14
CA PRO A 172 -13.98 -8.17 5.80
C PRO A 172 -12.73 -8.10 6.67
N VAL A 173 -12.28 -6.90 7.03
CA VAL A 173 -10.96 -6.66 7.65
C VAL A 173 -11.03 -6.03 9.05
N CYS A 174 -12.18 -5.47 9.43
CA CYS A 174 -12.40 -4.81 10.71
C CYS A 174 -13.67 -5.32 11.40
N LYS A 175 -13.64 -5.29 12.73
CA LYS A 175 -14.77 -5.51 13.61
C LYS A 175 -15.21 -4.15 14.17
N VAL A 176 -16.42 -3.75 13.81
CA VAL A 176 -17.02 -2.51 14.31
C VAL A 176 -17.60 -2.76 15.70
N MET A 177 -17.17 -1.99 16.69
CA MET A 177 -17.70 -2.02 18.06
C MET A 177 -18.47 -0.75 18.38
N GLY A 178 -19.72 -0.93 18.82
CA GLY A 178 -20.63 0.16 19.18
C GLY A 178 -21.76 0.34 18.17
N PRO A 179 -22.67 1.30 18.43
CA PRO A 179 -23.71 1.66 17.48
C PRO A 179 -23.07 2.22 16.21
N SER A 180 -23.34 1.58 15.06
CA SER A 180 -22.96 2.11 13.76
C SER A 180 -23.82 3.35 13.46
N HIS A 181 -23.35 4.53 13.86
CA HIS A 181 -23.97 5.78 13.46
C HIS A 181 -23.93 5.91 11.94
N SER A 182 -24.98 6.48 11.35
CA SER A 182 -25.13 6.56 9.89
C SER A 182 -24.12 7.51 9.23
N ASN A 183 -23.43 8.36 10.00
CA ASN A 183 -22.48 9.33 9.47
C ASN A 183 -21.40 9.70 10.50
N PRO A 184 -20.45 8.79 10.79
CA PRO A 184 -19.36 9.07 11.71
C PRO A 184 -18.39 10.09 11.11
N SER A 185 -17.96 11.04 11.94
CA SER A 185 -16.96 12.03 11.57
C SER A 185 -15.55 11.57 11.89
N HIS A 186 -15.43 10.69 12.87
CA HIS A 186 -14.16 10.18 13.37
C HIS A 186 -14.19 8.67 13.52
N ILE A 187 -13.01 8.06 13.40
CA ILE A 187 -12.83 6.64 13.67
C ILE A 187 -11.69 6.40 14.64
N LEU A 188 -12.03 5.73 15.74
CA LEU A 188 -11.06 5.30 16.74
C LEU A 188 -10.69 3.83 16.48
N THR A 189 -9.41 3.58 16.21
CA THR A 189 -8.87 2.22 16.18
C THR A 189 -8.56 1.79 17.61
N LEU A 190 -9.34 0.84 18.13
CA LEU A 190 -9.14 0.27 19.47
C LEU A 190 -8.08 -0.82 19.47
N GLU A 191 -8.01 -1.59 18.39
CA GLU A 191 -7.07 -2.69 18.24
C GLU A 191 -6.59 -2.74 16.78
N GLU A 192 -5.28 -2.73 16.58
CA GLU A 192 -4.71 -2.78 15.23
C GLU A 192 -4.94 -4.14 14.56
N GLY A 193 -5.19 -4.11 13.26
CA GLY A 193 -5.26 -5.33 12.46
C GLY A 193 -3.87 -5.84 12.12
N MET A 194 -3.76 -7.12 11.77
CA MET A 194 -2.52 -7.67 11.22
C MET A 194 -2.77 -8.24 9.83
N ALA A 195 -1.87 -7.97 8.90
CA ALA A 195 -1.89 -8.50 7.56
C ALA A 195 -0.52 -9.08 7.19
N THR A 196 -0.56 -10.16 6.41
CA THR A 196 0.61 -10.83 5.88
C THR A 196 0.59 -10.75 4.36
N LYS A 197 1.73 -10.40 3.76
CA LYS A 197 1.90 -10.32 2.31
C LYS A 197 2.01 -11.74 1.73
N VAL A 198 1.06 -12.11 0.88
CA VAL A 198 1.05 -13.38 0.16
C VAL A 198 1.12 -13.07 -1.34
N GLY A 199 2.31 -13.26 -1.93
CA GLY A 199 2.58 -12.82 -3.31
C GLY A 199 2.54 -11.30 -3.44
N ASN A 200 1.59 -10.79 -4.23
CA ASN A 200 1.40 -9.35 -4.46
C ASN A 200 0.18 -8.76 -3.74
N VAL A 201 -0.40 -9.50 -2.79
CA VAL A 201 -1.63 -9.11 -2.09
C VAL A 201 -1.40 -9.20 -0.58
N TRP A 202 -1.89 -8.22 0.17
CA TRP A 202 -1.87 -8.28 1.63
C TRP A 202 -3.11 -9.00 2.12
N LYS A 203 -2.94 -10.15 2.78
CA LYS A 203 -4.05 -10.93 3.35
C LYS A 203 -4.19 -10.61 4.83
N VAL A 204 -5.40 -10.29 5.28
CA VAL A 204 -5.65 -10.03 6.69
C VAL A 204 -5.60 -11.33 7.50
N THR A 205 -4.72 -11.36 8.49
CA THR A 205 -4.54 -12.46 9.43
C THR A 205 -5.31 -12.20 10.72
N ARG A 206 -5.33 -10.94 11.18
CA ARG A 206 -6.13 -10.49 12.33
C ARG A 206 -6.93 -9.25 11.95
N LYS A 207 -8.24 -9.27 12.23
CA LYS A 207 -9.11 -8.12 11.99
C LYS A 207 -8.84 -7.00 13.00
N ALA A 208 -8.81 -5.76 12.53
CA ALA A 208 -8.73 -4.60 13.41
C ALA A 208 -10.05 -4.40 14.16
N VAL A 209 -10.02 -3.78 15.33
CA VAL A 209 -11.22 -3.40 16.08
C VAL A 209 -11.34 -1.89 16.05
N ILE A 210 -12.46 -1.40 15.53
CA ILE A 210 -12.70 0.04 15.33
C ILE A 210 -14.01 0.46 15.98
N ARG A 211 -14.08 1.70 16.40
CA ARG A 211 -15.29 2.37 16.87
C ARG A 211 -15.51 3.64 16.06
N PHE A 212 -16.74 3.83 15.62
CA PHE A 212 -17.19 5.04 14.96
C PHE A 212 -17.65 6.07 15.99
N GLU A 213 -17.28 7.33 15.78
CA GLU A 213 -17.66 8.48 16.61
C GLU A 213 -18.31 9.59 15.77
#